data_AF-A0A7M7GNL7-F1
#
_entry.id   AF-A0A7M7GNL7-F1
#
_cell.length_a   1.000
_cell.length_b   1.000
_cell.length_c   1.000
_cell.angle_alpha   90.00
_cell.angle_beta   90.00
_cell.angle_gamma   90.00
#
_symmetry.space_group_name_H-M   'P 1'
#
loop_
_entity.id
_entity.type
_entity.pdbx_description
1 polymer ?
#
loop_
_entity_poly.entity_id
_entity_poly.type
_entity_poly.pdbx_seq_one_letter_code
_entity_poly.pdbx_strand_id
1 'polypeptide(L)'
;MAVIFTRFVNIQNAINNNNFGSLKNTWNIVQYSGVIFKSYCVNNLKNNISFDNSKKGKKISKVMKIYLERSREYQNFIRKETLEYNIGKRNLAKMMGEDPDNFTKENIKNAISYLFPSGIYDKEARPMMADPEELYAREKEAEFNEDGRPHHFLYYTIKPNYYEILHKMVESITYLNKIEDKFLLINHKIDEDKKIDLNGSDWLEKSKLENILLEKLSDSEYEYFIKSMQRLADHPVSKHVEPFIMEYRKSLTKTNENIELPKPQYDNDNRPFVLIEKCQRKSSIGQVKVIGNGSGNITINGQDITYFSDMYCREQINDVIE
;
A
#
# COMPACT_ATOMS: atom_id res chain seq x y z
N MET A 1 63.38 19.59 4.46
CA MET A 1 63.40 18.41 3.57
C MET A 1 62.23 17.52 3.97
N ALA A 2 61.05 17.63 3.35
CA ALA A 2 60.72 17.20 2.00
C ALA A 2 60.52 15.67 1.89
N VAL A 3 59.23 15.29 1.76
CA VAL A 3 58.67 14.10 1.08
C VAL A 3 58.91 12.76 1.82
N ILE A 4 57.90 11.92 2.12
CA ILE A 4 57.22 10.99 1.20
C ILE A 4 55.92 10.50 1.90
N PHE A 5 54.75 10.94 1.45
CA PHE A 5 53.74 10.16 0.69
C PHE A 5 53.51 8.70 1.15
N THR A 6 52.35 8.44 1.76
CA THR A 6 51.63 7.18 1.52
C THR A 6 50.17 7.48 1.22
N ARG A 7 49.82 7.24 -0.05
CA ARG A 7 48.48 7.33 -0.62
C ARG A 7 47.56 6.27 -0.02
N PHE A 8 46.33 6.68 0.24
CA PHE A 8 45.17 5.80 0.28
C PHE A 8 44.87 5.28 -1.14
N VAL A 9 44.85 3.96 -1.34
CA VAL A 9 43.99 3.28 -2.33
C VAL A 9 43.60 1.90 -1.79
N ASN A 10 42.29 1.65 -1.81
CA ASN A 10 41.53 0.40 -1.81
C ASN A 10 42.28 -0.92 -2.11
N ILE A 11 41.88 -1.99 -1.41
CA ILE A 11 41.36 -3.23 -2.03
C ILE A 11 40.30 -3.84 -1.11
N GLN A 12 39.32 -4.43 -1.76
CA GLN A 12 38.01 -4.90 -1.33
C GLN A 12 38.00 -6.00 -0.28
N ASN A 13 36.89 -6.02 0.46
CA ASN A 13 36.28 -7.16 1.13
C ASN A 13 36.35 -8.45 0.28
N ALA A 14 36.88 -9.51 0.88
CA ALA A 14 36.61 -10.87 0.44
C ALA A 14 36.63 -11.82 1.66
N ILE A 15 35.47 -12.43 1.90
CA ILE A 15 35.29 -13.77 2.48
C ILE A 15 35.47 -13.88 4.00
N ASN A 16 34.31 -13.88 4.67
CA ASN A 16 34.09 -14.42 6.01
C ASN A 16 34.33 -15.94 5.99
N ASN A 17 35.56 -16.36 6.29
CA ASN A 17 35.91 -17.75 6.56
C ASN A 17 35.96 -17.99 8.07
N ASN A 18 34.96 -18.73 8.56
CA ASN A 18 35.05 -19.73 9.62
C ASN A 18 36.10 -19.48 10.72
N ASN A 19 35.68 -18.82 11.79
CA ASN A 19 36.35 -18.91 13.09
C ASN A 19 36.18 -20.33 13.65
N PHE A 20 37.14 -21.21 13.35
CA PHE A 20 37.48 -22.34 14.20
C PHE A 20 38.97 -22.28 14.51
N GLY A 21 39.30 -21.66 15.64
CA GLY A 21 40.67 -21.50 16.09
C GLY A 21 40.75 -21.20 17.57
N SER A 22 40.92 -22.25 18.37
CA SER A 22 41.56 -22.26 19.69
C SER A 22 40.85 -21.54 20.85
N LEU A 23 39.95 -22.26 21.53
CA LEU A 23 40.01 -22.36 22.99
C LEU A 23 39.49 -23.73 23.43
N LYS A 24 40.33 -24.45 24.19
CA LYS A 24 40.09 -25.80 24.69
C LYS A 24 38.85 -25.82 25.59
N ASN A 25 37.71 -26.24 25.03
CA ASN A 25 36.59 -26.79 25.79
C ASN A 25 36.18 -28.09 25.09
N THR A 26 36.54 -29.22 25.67
CA THR A 26 36.10 -30.54 25.23
C THR A 26 34.61 -30.69 25.56
N TRP A 27 33.74 -30.35 24.62
CA TRP A 27 32.35 -30.77 24.65
C TRP A 27 32.28 -32.19 24.09
N ASN A 28 32.00 -33.17 24.95
CA ASN A 28 31.72 -34.54 24.53
C ASN A 28 30.41 -34.56 23.74
N ILE A 29 30.50 -34.59 22.41
CA ILE A 29 29.37 -34.86 21.54
C ILE A 29 29.16 -36.38 21.55
N VAL A 30 28.21 -36.84 22.37
CA VAL A 30 27.71 -38.21 22.29
C VAL A 30 26.81 -38.29 21.06
N GLN A 31 27.27 -38.97 20.00
CA GLN A 31 26.42 -39.33 18.88
C GLN A 31 25.39 -40.36 19.34
N TYR A 32 24.13 -39.94 19.48
CA TYR A 32 23.02 -40.88 19.61
C TYR A 32 22.80 -41.55 18.26
N SER A 33 23.22 -42.82 18.13
CA SER A 33 23.06 -43.67 16.94
C SER A 33 21.62 -44.10 16.65
N GLY A 34 20.62 -43.45 17.28
CA GLY A 34 19.20 -43.79 17.21
C GLY A 34 18.34 -42.82 16.40
N VAL A 35 18.93 -41.84 15.71
CA VAL A 35 18.14 -40.92 14.87
C VAL A 35 17.97 -41.52 13.49
N ILE A 36 16.79 -42.11 13.25
CA ILE A 36 16.36 -42.52 11.91
C ILE A 36 16.14 -41.24 11.08
N PHE A 37 17.16 -40.86 10.30
CA PHE A 37 17.03 -39.84 9.28
C PHE A 37 16.10 -40.38 8.18
N LYS A 38 14.84 -39.95 8.17
CA LYS A 38 13.92 -40.26 7.08
C LYS A 38 14.14 -39.23 5.97
N SER A 39 14.93 -39.60 4.96
CA SER A 39 15.06 -38.82 3.73
C SER A 39 13.70 -38.75 3.04
N TYR A 40 13.15 -37.56 2.84
CA TYR A 40 11.98 -37.36 1.99
C TYR A 40 12.43 -37.43 0.52
N CYS A 41 12.55 -38.65 0.00
CA CYS A 41 12.61 -38.90 -1.44
C CYS A 41 11.34 -39.65 -1.84
N VAL A 42 10.63 -39.11 -2.83
CA VAL A 42 9.49 -39.76 -3.48
C VAL A 42 10.03 -40.87 -4.37
N ASN A 43 10.05 -42.10 -3.86
CA ASN A 43 10.23 -43.27 -4.72
C ASN A 43 8.87 -43.68 -5.27
N ASN A 44 8.68 -43.43 -6.57
CA ASN A 44 7.62 -44.05 -7.37
C ASN A 44 7.82 -45.56 -7.36
N LEU A 45 7.10 -46.25 -6.47
CA LEU A 45 6.91 -47.70 -6.54
C LEU A 45 5.41 -47.99 -6.57
N LYS A 46 4.96 -48.45 -7.75
CA LYS A 46 3.65 -49.03 -7.98
C LYS A 46 3.46 -50.25 -7.09
N ASN A 47 2.93 -50.04 -5.89
CA ASN A 47 2.42 -51.12 -5.07
C ASN A 47 0.91 -50.90 -4.93
N ASN A 48 0.14 -51.77 -5.60
CA ASN A 48 -1.29 -51.94 -5.44
C ASN A 48 -1.56 -52.38 -4.00
N ILE A 49 -1.70 -51.42 -3.09
CA ILE A 49 -2.19 -51.63 -1.74
C ILE A 49 -3.68 -51.37 -1.81
N SER A 50 -4.45 -52.46 -1.73
CA SER A 50 -5.87 -52.46 -1.39
C SER A 50 -6.05 -51.61 -0.13
N PHE A 51 -6.55 -50.37 -0.31
CA PHE A 51 -6.97 -49.53 0.79
C PHE A 51 -8.31 -50.06 1.31
N ASP A 52 -8.25 -50.79 2.41
CA ASP A 52 -9.44 -51.00 3.24
C ASP A 52 -9.97 -49.63 3.66
N ASN A 53 -11.09 -49.23 3.05
CA ASN A 53 -11.84 -48.01 3.36
C ASN A 53 -12.61 -48.15 4.69
N SER A 54 -11.88 -48.42 5.77
CA SER A 54 -12.38 -48.20 7.13
C SER A 54 -11.44 -47.24 7.87
N LYS A 55 -11.29 -46.03 7.31
CA LYS A 55 -10.63 -44.92 8.00
C LYS A 55 -11.47 -44.59 9.23
N LYS A 56 -11.09 -45.12 10.40
CA LYS A 56 -11.40 -44.51 11.68
C LYS A 56 -10.88 -43.07 11.60
N GLY A 57 -11.77 -42.12 11.32
CA GLY A 57 -11.42 -40.72 11.13
C GLY A 57 -10.56 -40.27 12.30
N LYS A 58 -9.34 -39.81 12.02
CA LYS A 58 -8.44 -39.31 13.06
C LYS A 58 -9.21 -38.22 13.81
N LYS A 59 -9.35 -38.38 15.12
CA LYS A 59 -10.12 -37.43 15.95
C LYS A 59 -9.39 -36.08 15.92
N ILE A 60 -9.94 -35.15 15.14
CA ILE A 60 -9.53 -33.76 15.06
C ILE A 60 -9.49 -33.18 16.48
N SER A 61 -8.46 -32.41 16.80
CA SER A 61 -8.35 -31.76 18.11
C SER A 61 -9.56 -30.82 18.32
N LYS A 62 -9.99 -30.66 19.58
CA LYS A 62 -11.17 -29.83 19.89
C LYS A 62 -10.98 -28.38 19.43
N VAL A 63 -9.76 -27.85 19.56
CA VAL A 63 -9.39 -26.50 19.09
C VAL A 63 -9.60 -26.35 17.58
N MET A 64 -9.14 -27.33 16.83
CA MET A 64 -9.23 -27.36 15.37
C MET A 64 -10.68 -27.41 14.88
N LYS A 65 -11.57 -28.12 15.61
CA LYS A 65 -13.01 -28.11 15.34
C LYS A 65 -13.66 -26.75 15.59
N ILE A 66 -13.32 -26.10 16.71
CA ILE A 66 -13.86 -24.77 17.06
C ILE A 66 -13.47 -23.74 15.99
N TYR A 67 -12.24 -23.81 15.49
CA TYR A 67 -11.78 -22.90 14.44
C TYR A 67 -12.53 -23.11 13.11
N LEU A 68 -12.78 -24.35 12.70
CA LEU A 68 -13.62 -24.65 11.53
C LEU A 68 -15.06 -24.17 11.70
N GLU A 69 -15.63 -24.39 12.88
CA GLU A 69 -16.98 -23.94 13.22
C GLU A 69 -17.09 -22.42 13.14
N ARG A 70 -16.14 -21.69 13.76
CA ARG A 70 -16.06 -20.23 13.68
C ARG A 70 -15.96 -19.73 12.24
N SER A 71 -15.11 -20.35 11.43
CA SER A 71 -14.97 -19.97 10.01
C SER A 71 -16.29 -20.18 9.24
N ARG A 72 -17.01 -21.28 9.49
CA ARG A 72 -18.33 -21.54 8.89
C ARG A 72 -19.39 -20.54 9.36
N GLU A 73 -19.41 -20.23 10.64
CA GLU A 73 -20.33 -19.25 11.23
C GLU A 73 -20.13 -17.87 10.61
N TYR A 74 -18.87 -17.43 10.48
CA TYR A 74 -18.53 -16.17 9.81
C TYR A 74 -19.00 -16.15 8.35
N GLN A 75 -18.73 -17.21 7.59
CA GLN A 75 -19.18 -17.31 6.19
C GLN A 75 -20.71 -17.29 6.06
N ASN A 76 -21.42 -17.96 6.98
CA ASN A 76 -22.88 -17.93 7.01
C ASN A 76 -23.41 -16.55 7.41
N PHE A 77 -22.75 -15.88 8.36
CA PHE A 77 -23.06 -14.51 8.77
C PHE A 77 -22.93 -13.54 7.60
N ILE A 78 -21.76 -13.49 6.94
CA ILE A 78 -21.54 -12.63 5.77
C ILE A 78 -22.55 -12.93 4.66
N ARG A 79 -22.83 -14.21 4.37
CA ARG A 79 -23.84 -14.57 3.36
C ARG A 79 -25.22 -14.01 3.71
N LYS A 80 -25.62 -14.11 4.98
CA LYS A 80 -26.90 -13.59 5.46
C LYS A 80 -26.97 -12.07 5.35
N GLU A 81 -25.95 -11.37 5.84
CA GLU A 81 -25.87 -9.90 5.76
C GLU A 81 -25.87 -9.41 4.31
N THR A 82 -25.20 -10.10 3.39
CA THR A 82 -25.21 -9.75 1.96
C THR A 82 -26.60 -9.89 1.34
N LEU A 83 -27.37 -10.91 1.73
CA LEU A 83 -28.75 -11.05 1.29
C LEU A 83 -29.63 -9.93 1.85
N GLU A 84 -29.50 -9.63 3.14
CA GLU A 84 -30.26 -8.55 3.80
C GLU A 84 -29.92 -7.18 3.20
N TYR A 85 -28.64 -6.91 2.94
CA TYR A 85 -28.18 -5.70 2.26
C TYR A 85 -28.81 -5.57 0.87
N ASN A 86 -28.83 -6.63 0.06
CA ASN A 86 -29.43 -6.61 -1.28
C ASN A 86 -30.95 -6.37 -1.25
N ILE A 87 -31.65 -6.95 -0.27
CA ILE A 87 -33.08 -6.70 -0.05
C ILE A 87 -33.29 -5.25 0.39
N GLY A 88 -32.50 -4.78 1.35
CA GLY A 88 -32.52 -3.40 1.84
C GLY A 88 -32.25 -2.39 0.73
N LYS A 89 -31.30 -2.67 -0.17
CA LYS A 89 -30.94 -1.81 -1.31
C LYS A 89 -32.14 -1.59 -2.23
N ARG A 90 -32.86 -2.67 -2.58
CA ARG A 90 -34.08 -2.59 -3.40
C ARG A 90 -35.20 -1.82 -2.69
N ASN A 91 -35.37 -2.05 -1.40
CA ASN A 91 -36.36 -1.33 -0.59
C ASN A 91 -36.05 0.16 -0.49
N LEU A 92 -34.77 0.52 -0.32
CA LEU A 92 -34.31 1.90 -0.27
C LEU A 92 -34.57 2.62 -1.60
N ALA A 93 -34.23 2.00 -2.73
CA ALA A 93 -34.55 2.52 -4.06
C ALA A 93 -36.06 2.77 -4.20
N LYS A 94 -36.89 1.79 -3.80
CA LYS A 94 -38.35 1.92 -3.81
C LYS A 94 -38.87 3.07 -2.95
N MET A 95 -38.29 3.30 -1.77
CA MET A 95 -38.67 4.42 -0.89
C MET A 95 -38.32 5.78 -1.50
N MET A 96 -37.19 5.85 -2.21
CA MET A 96 -36.75 7.07 -2.90
C MET A 96 -37.41 7.30 -4.26
N GLY A 97 -38.15 6.29 -4.77
CA GLY A 97 -38.75 6.35 -6.11
C GLY A 97 -37.74 6.17 -7.25
N GLU A 98 -36.56 5.60 -6.96
CA GLU A 98 -35.48 5.34 -7.91
C GLU A 98 -35.54 3.90 -8.44
N ASP A 99 -34.88 3.66 -9.58
CA ASP A 99 -34.77 2.31 -10.17
C ASP A 99 -33.81 1.42 -9.34
N PRO A 100 -34.25 0.23 -8.86
CA PRO A 100 -33.41 -0.65 -8.04
C PRO A 100 -32.12 -1.13 -8.72
N ASP A 101 -32.14 -1.29 -10.04
CA ASP A 101 -31.00 -1.84 -10.79
C ASP A 101 -29.90 -0.80 -11.01
N ASN A 102 -30.26 0.47 -11.20
CA ASN A 102 -29.31 1.58 -11.39
C ASN A 102 -28.93 2.30 -10.07
N PHE A 103 -29.16 1.68 -8.92
CA PHE A 103 -28.94 2.31 -7.62
C PHE A 103 -27.46 2.21 -7.19
N THR A 104 -26.74 3.33 -7.25
CA THR A 104 -25.29 3.44 -6.94
C THR A 104 -25.01 3.66 -5.44
N LYS A 105 -23.74 3.51 -5.02
CA LYS A 105 -23.31 3.75 -3.63
C LYS A 105 -23.53 5.20 -3.18
N GLU A 106 -23.40 6.16 -4.09
CA GLU A 106 -23.65 7.58 -3.81
C GLU A 106 -25.14 7.85 -3.56
N ASN A 107 -26.02 7.24 -4.36
CA ASN A 107 -27.47 7.33 -4.17
C ASN A 107 -27.89 6.75 -2.83
N ILE A 108 -27.32 5.61 -2.43
CA ILE A 108 -27.53 5.02 -1.09
C ILE A 108 -27.14 6.02 -0.01
N LYS A 109 -25.94 6.59 -0.07
CA LYS A 109 -25.44 7.54 0.93
C LYS A 109 -26.33 8.78 1.02
N ASN A 110 -26.75 9.33 -0.11
CA ASN A 110 -27.63 10.49 -0.16
C ASN A 110 -28.99 10.17 0.44
N ALA A 111 -29.59 9.02 0.08
CA ALA A 111 -30.86 8.56 0.63
C ALA A 111 -30.79 8.38 2.16
N ILE A 112 -29.74 7.73 2.68
CA ILE A 112 -29.54 7.57 4.13
C ILE A 112 -29.36 8.91 4.82
N SER A 113 -28.60 9.84 4.24
CA SER A 113 -28.41 11.17 4.83
C SER A 113 -29.69 11.99 4.91
N TYR A 114 -30.62 11.77 3.98
CA TYR A 114 -31.93 12.41 3.95
C TYR A 114 -32.91 11.76 4.94
N LEU A 115 -33.00 10.43 4.95
CA LEU A 115 -33.91 9.68 5.82
C LEU A 115 -33.49 9.73 7.30
N PHE A 116 -32.18 9.71 7.56
CA PHE A 116 -31.60 9.69 8.90
C PHE A 116 -30.56 10.82 9.06
N PRO A 117 -31.01 12.10 9.14
CA PRO A 117 -30.10 13.23 9.26
C PRO A 117 -29.35 13.16 10.59
N SER A 118 -28.02 13.08 10.52
CA SER A 118 -27.13 13.07 11.68
C SER A 118 -26.20 14.28 11.65
N GLY A 119 -26.17 15.04 12.75
CA GLY A 119 -25.29 16.18 12.96
C GLY A 119 -23.93 15.83 13.54
N ILE A 120 -23.56 14.54 13.63
CA ILE A 120 -22.29 14.11 14.20
C ILE A 120 -21.13 14.53 13.29
N TYR A 121 -20.12 15.19 13.85
CA TYR A 121 -18.95 15.67 13.08
C TYR A 121 -18.14 14.51 12.48
N ASP A 122 -17.92 13.47 13.28
CA ASP A 122 -17.29 12.24 12.81
C ASP A 122 -18.18 11.54 11.78
N LYS A 123 -17.62 11.24 10.62
CA LYS A 123 -18.35 10.62 9.50
C LYS A 123 -18.57 9.13 9.74
N GLU A 124 -17.68 8.48 10.47
CA GLU A 124 -17.75 7.03 10.74
C GLU A 124 -18.86 6.70 11.75
N ALA A 125 -19.18 7.64 12.64
CA ALA A 125 -20.26 7.50 13.62
C ALA A 125 -21.67 7.82 13.07
N ARG A 126 -21.78 8.18 11.78
CA ARG A 126 -23.08 8.48 11.15
C ARG A 126 -23.78 7.18 10.72
N PRO A 127 -25.12 7.19 10.61
CA PRO A 127 -25.84 6.10 9.97
C PRO A 127 -25.30 5.87 8.56
N MET A 128 -24.94 4.62 8.24
CA MET A 128 -24.47 4.23 6.92
C MET A 128 -25.02 2.86 6.55
N MET A 129 -25.18 2.64 5.25
CA MET A 129 -25.51 1.35 4.65
C MET A 129 -24.44 1.04 3.61
N ALA A 130 -23.63 0.01 3.86
CA ALA A 130 -22.49 -0.38 3.03
C ALA A 130 -22.49 -1.90 2.79
N ASP A 131 -21.72 -2.35 1.80
CA ASP A 131 -21.57 -3.77 1.52
C ASP A 131 -20.93 -4.47 2.74
N PRO A 132 -21.40 -5.66 3.17
CA PRO A 132 -20.86 -6.35 4.34
C PRO A 132 -19.34 -6.63 4.25
N GLU A 133 -18.82 -6.88 3.05
CA GLU A 133 -17.39 -7.11 2.82
C GLU A 133 -16.53 -5.86 3.08
N GLU A 134 -17.10 -4.66 2.94
CA GLU A 134 -16.42 -3.39 3.24
C GLU A 134 -16.53 -3.02 4.72
N LEU A 135 -17.65 -3.39 5.35
CA LEU A 135 -17.96 -3.02 6.74
C LEU A 135 -17.30 -3.96 7.76
N TYR A 136 -17.29 -5.27 7.50
CA TYR A 136 -16.70 -6.26 8.38
C TYR A 136 -15.23 -6.50 8.05
N ALA A 137 -14.40 -6.66 9.09
CA ALA A 137 -13.00 -7.00 8.91
C ALA A 137 -12.89 -8.37 8.22
N ARG A 138 -12.09 -8.44 7.15
CA ARG A 138 -11.82 -9.70 6.45
C ARG A 138 -11.15 -10.67 7.43
N GLU A 139 -11.84 -11.76 7.75
CA GLU A 139 -11.26 -12.87 8.50
C GLU A 139 -10.56 -13.84 7.55
N LYS A 140 -9.46 -14.43 8.01
CA LYS A 140 -8.77 -15.49 7.28
C LYS A 140 -9.61 -16.76 7.30
N GLU A 141 -9.76 -17.39 6.14
CA GLU A 141 -10.46 -18.68 6.04
C GLU A 141 -9.72 -19.77 6.81
N ALA A 142 -10.41 -20.88 7.06
CA ALA A 142 -9.78 -22.00 7.74
C ALA A 142 -8.60 -22.56 6.92
N GLU A 143 -7.39 -22.49 7.49
CA GLU A 143 -6.16 -22.89 6.80
C GLU A 143 -5.96 -24.40 6.65
N PHE A 144 -6.95 -25.22 7.01
CA PHE A 144 -6.84 -26.67 7.01
C PHE A 144 -8.17 -27.36 6.77
N ASN A 145 -8.08 -28.61 6.30
CA ASN A 145 -9.22 -29.48 6.09
C ASN A 145 -9.76 -30.07 7.40
N GLU A 146 -10.95 -30.68 7.33
CA GLU A 146 -11.47 -31.55 8.40
C GLU A 146 -10.47 -32.67 8.75
N ASP A 147 -9.68 -33.18 7.81
CA ASP A 147 -8.63 -34.17 8.12
C ASP A 147 -7.48 -33.63 8.98
N GLY A 148 -7.45 -32.32 9.23
CA GLY A 148 -6.38 -31.62 9.95
C GLY A 148 -5.16 -31.31 9.09
N ARG A 149 -5.24 -31.53 7.78
CA ARG A 149 -4.16 -31.22 6.82
C ARG A 149 -4.22 -29.74 6.43
N PRO A 150 -3.14 -28.95 6.63
CA PRO A 150 -3.08 -27.58 6.15
C PRO A 150 -3.17 -27.47 4.62
N HIS A 151 -3.78 -26.39 4.15
CA HIS A 151 -3.86 -26.05 2.73
C HIS A 151 -2.54 -25.47 2.20
N HIS A 152 -1.89 -24.63 3.00
CA HIS A 152 -0.64 -23.98 2.63
C HIS A 152 0.59 -24.78 3.08
N PHE A 153 1.62 -24.87 2.24
CA PHE A 153 2.83 -25.63 2.55
C PHE A 153 3.70 -24.96 3.64
N LEU A 154 3.67 -23.63 3.73
CA LEU A 154 4.33 -22.85 4.79
C LEU A 154 3.46 -22.67 6.05
N TYR A 155 2.38 -23.42 6.22
CA TYR A 155 1.48 -23.29 7.39
C TYR A 155 2.23 -23.29 8.74
N TYR A 156 3.20 -24.19 8.89
CA TYR A 156 3.96 -24.34 10.14
C TYR A 156 4.93 -23.19 10.44
N THR A 157 5.02 -22.18 9.56
CA THR A 157 5.76 -20.94 9.82
C THR A 157 4.95 -19.90 10.59
N ILE A 158 3.68 -20.18 10.92
CA ILE A 158 2.71 -19.29 11.60
C ILE A 158 2.21 -18.15 10.69
N LYS A 159 3.04 -17.64 9.78
CA LYS A 159 2.72 -16.56 8.83
C LYS A 159 2.89 -17.01 7.37
N PRO A 160 2.06 -17.97 6.90
CA PRO A 160 2.24 -18.57 5.60
C PRO A 160 2.24 -17.54 4.46
N ASN A 161 1.36 -16.54 4.50
CA ASN A 161 1.22 -15.59 3.39
C ASN A 161 2.44 -14.65 3.32
N TYR A 162 2.92 -14.16 4.47
CA TYR A 162 4.15 -13.35 4.52
C TYR A 162 5.37 -14.09 3.94
N TYR A 163 5.61 -15.33 4.39
CA TYR A 163 6.75 -16.11 3.90
C TYR A 163 6.57 -16.59 2.46
N GLU A 164 5.34 -16.78 1.99
CA GLU A 164 5.07 -17.06 0.58
C GLU A 164 5.52 -15.91 -0.32
N ILE A 165 5.26 -14.65 0.08
CA ILE A 165 5.74 -13.49 -0.67
C ILE A 165 7.27 -13.47 -0.68
N LEU A 166 7.93 -13.67 0.47
CA LEU A 166 9.39 -13.71 0.52
C LEU A 166 9.96 -14.82 -0.37
N HIS A 167 9.31 -15.98 -0.41
CA HIS A 167 9.68 -17.06 -1.31
C HIS A 167 9.54 -16.66 -2.79
N LYS A 168 8.43 -16.02 -3.16
CA LYS A 168 8.20 -15.48 -4.52
C LYS A 168 9.24 -14.40 -4.89
N MET A 169 9.68 -13.58 -3.93
CA MET A 169 10.76 -12.61 -4.18
C MET A 169 12.07 -13.32 -4.52
N VAL A 170 12.45 -14.35 -3.74
CA VAL A 170 13.67 -15.11 -4.01
C VAL A 170 13.57 -15.79 -5.37
N GLU A 171 12.42 -16.40 -5.70
CA GLU A 171 12.16 -16.98 -7.01
C GLU A 171 12.33 -15.95 -8.13
N SER A 172 11.77 -14.75 -7.96
CA SER A 172 11.90 -13.63 -8.89
C SER A 172 13.35 -13.19 -9.07
N ILE A 173 14.13 -13.06 -7.98
CA ILE A 173 15.55 -12.73 -8.05
C ILE A 173 16.32 -13.82 -8.81
N THR A 174 16.06 -15.11 -8.54
CA THR A 174 16.73 -16.20 -9.26
C THR A 174 16.35 -16.22 -10.74
N TYR A 175 15.11 -15.86 -11.08
CA TYR A 175 14.66 -15.72 -12.46
C TYR A 175 15.38 -14.57 -13.17
N LEU A 176 15.50 -13.41 -12.51
CA LEU A 176 16.21 -12.25 -13.03
C LEU A 176 17.70 -12.53 -13.23
N ASN A 177 18.36 -13.18 -12.26
CA ASN A 177 19.76 -13.59 -12.37
C ASN A 177 19.99 -14.50 -13.60
N LYS A 178 19.09 -15.47 -13.85
CA LYS A 178 19.19 -16.34 -15.04
C LYS A 178 19.09 -15.57 -16.36
N ILE A 179 18.36 -14.46 -16.37
CA ILE A 179 18.26 -13.58 -17.55
C ILE A 179 19.54 -12.77 -17.69
N GLU A 180 20.05 -12.21 -16.59
CA GLU A 180 21.32 -11.49 -16.57
C GLU A 180 22.48 -12.38 -17.03
N ASP A 181 22.57 -13.61 -16.53
CA ASP A 181 23.57 -14.60 -16.95
C ASP A 181 23.55 -14.83 -18.48
N LYS A 182 22.35 -14.89 -19.08
CA LYS A 182 22.21 -15.03 -20.54
C LYS A 182 22.72 -13.80 -21.29
N PHE A 183 22.47 -12.59 -20.78
CA PHE A 183 22.99 -11.36 -21.39
C PHE A 183 24.52 -11.29 -21.31
N LEU A 184 25.09 -11.70 -20.17
CA LEU A 184 26.54 -11.77 -19.97
C LEU A 184 27.20 -12.76 -20.95
N LEU A 185 26.61 -13.94 -21.17
CA LEU A 185 27.11 -14.90 -22.16
C LEU A 185 27.15 -14.34 -23.59
N ILE A 186 26.21 -13.47 -23.93
CA ILE A 186 26.11 -12.83 -25.25
C ILE A 186 27.04 -11.59 -25.35
N ASN A 187 27.69 -11.18 -24.24
CA ASN A 187 28.43 -9.92 -24.11
C ASN A 187 27.58 -8.68 -24.48
N HIS A 188 26.27 -8.77 -24.30
CA HIS A 188 25.36 -7.68 -24.59
C HIS A 188 25.24 -6.76 -23.37
N LYS A 189 25.42 -5.46 -23.56
CA LYS A 189 25.23 -4.49 -22.47
C LYS A 189 23.75 -4.43 -22.08
N ILE A 190 23.50 -4.30 -20.78
CA ILE A 190 22.14 -4.14 -20.25
C ILE A 190 21.79 -2.66 -20.38
N ASP A 191 20.82 -2.35 -21.23
CA ASP A 191 20.32 -0.97 -21.39
C ASP A 191 19.51 -0.55 -20.17
N GLU A 192 19.57 0.75 -19.83
CA GLU A 192 18.83 1.33 -18.69
C GLU A 192 17.31 1.17 -18.83
N ASP A 193 16.79 1.04 -20.06
CA ASP A 193 15.37 0.81 -20.36
C ASP A 193 14.81 -0.51 -19.80
N LYS A 194 15.69 -1.45 -19.43
CA LYS A 194 15.34 -2.75 -18.82
C LYS A 194 15.20 -2.67 -17.29
N LYS A 195 15.58 -1.53 -16.69
CA LYS A 195 15.32 -1.24 -15.28
C LYS A 195 13.93 -0.61 -15.14
N ILE A 196 13.24 -0.94 -14.05
CA ILE A 196 11.95 -0.34 -13.73
C ILE A 196 12.12 1.13 -13.31
N ASP A 197 11.26 2.01 -13.83
CA ASP A 197 11.11 3.36 -13.30
C ASP A 197 10.03 3.36 -12.21
N LEU A 198 10.40 3.83 -11.03
CA LEU A 198 9.53 3.85 -9.85
C LEU A 198 9.03 5.25 -9.50
N ASN A 199 9.42 6.25 -10.30
CA ASN A 199 9.08 7.64 -10.06
C ASN A 199 7.56 7.84 -10.13
N GLY A 200 6.95 8.23 -9.00
CA GLY A 200 5.50 8.45 -8.88
C GLY A 200 4.73 7.31 -8.22
N SER A 201 5.42 6.33 -7.64
CA SER A 201 4.79 5.32 -6.76
C SER A 201 5.59 5.14 -5.48
N ASP A 202 4.92 4.84 -4.38
CA ASP A 202 5.54 4.56 -3.08
C ASP A 202 5.21 3.15 -2.60
N TRP A 203 6.05 2.60 -1.72
CA TRP A 203 5.77 1.32 -1.07
C TRP A 203 4.52 1.38 -0.20
N LEU A 204 3.78 0.28 -0.12
CA LEU A 204 2.63 0.17 0.78
C LEU A 204 3.03 0.33 2.24
N GLU A 205 2.26 1.11 2.99
CA GLU A 205 2.36 1.20 4.44
C GLU A 205 2.10 -0.16 5.12
N LYS A 206 2.71 -0.37 6.29
CA LYS A 206 2.57 -1.59 7.08
C LYS A 206 1.12 -2.02 7.29
N SER A 207 0.23 -1.11 7.67
CA SER A 207 -1.19 -1.38 7.91
C SER A 207 -1.91 -1.93 6.68
N LYS A 208 -1.58 -1.40 5.49
CA LYS A 208 -2.14 -1.87 4.22
C LYS A 208 -1.61 -3.24 3.86
N LEU A 209 -0.33 -3.49 4.08
CA LEU A 209 0.29 -4.80 3.84
C LEU A 209 -0.33 -5.88 4.76
N GLU A 210 -0.54 -5.57 6.04
CA GLU A 210 -1.22 -6.47 6.98
C GLU A 210 -2.66 -6.78 6.53
N ASN A 211 -3.38 -5.78 6.02
CA ASN A 211 -4.74 -5.97 5.50
C ASN A 211 -4.80 -6.83 4.23
N ILE A 212 -3.78 -6.76 3.36
CA ILE A 212 -3.67 -7.62 2.18
C ILE A 212 -3.35 -9.06 2.61
N LEU A 213 -2.41 -9.22 3.55
CA LEU A 213 -1.96 -10.52 4.02
C LEU A 213 -2.92 -11.22 4.97
N LEU A 214 -3.80 -10.46 5.63
CA LEU A 214 -4.61 -10.91 6.78
C LEU A 214 -3.74 -11.48 7.92
N GLU A 215 -2.53 -10.95 8.06
CA GLU A 215 -1.53 -11.38 9.04
C GLU A 215 -0.89 -10.16 9.71
N LYS A 216 -0.62 -10.26 11.02
CA LYS A 216 0.05 -9.19 11.77
C LYS A 216 1.57 -9.26 11.55
N LEU A 217 2.19 -8.11 11.31
CA LEU A 217 3.62 -7.98 11.08
C LEU A 217 4.30 -7.23 12.23
N SER A 218 5.52 -7.63 12.56
CA SER A 218 6.40 -6.79 13.37
C SER A 218 7.03 -5.69 12.51
N ASP A 219 7.53 -4.62 13.15
CA ASP A 219 8.21 -3.55 12.41
C ASP A 219 9.48 -4.07 11.74
N SER A 220 10.20 -4.99 12.39
CA SER A 220 11.38 -5.65 11.84
C SER A 220 11.10 -6.50 10.60
N GLU A 221 9.96 -7.20 10.58
CA GLU A 221 9.51 -7.99 9.42
C GLU A 221 9.14 -7.06 8.26
N TYR A 222 8.44 -5.97 8.54
CA TYR A 222 8.11 -4.97 7.53
C TYR A 222 9.37 -4.33 6.94
N GLU A 223 10.35 -3.95 7.76
CA GLU A 223 11.65 -3.45 7.27
C GLU A 223 12.38 -4.47 6.40
N TYR A 224 12.34 -5.75 6.79
CA TYR A 224 12.96 -6.83 6.01
C TYR A 224 12.27 -7.00 4.65
N PHE A 225 10.94 -6.94 4.63
CA PHE A 225 10.15 -6.95 3.41
C PHE A 225 10.53 -5.80 2.47
N ILE A 226 10.59 -4.56 2.98
CA ILE A 226 10.96 -3.38 2.18
C ILE A 226 12.38 -3.51 1.63
N LYS A 227 13.36 -3.92 2.45
CA LYS A 227 14.74 -4.15 2.00
C LYS A 227 14.81 -5.21 0.89
N SER A 228 14.02 -6.27 1.01
CA SER A 228 13.96 -7.34 0.01
C SER A 228 13.34 -6.87 -1.30
N MET A 229 12.27 -6.07 -1.22
CA MET A 229 11.64 -5.48 -2.41
C MET A 229 12.50 -4.41 -3.08
N GLN A 230 13.20 -3.58 -2.31
CA GLN A 230 14.18 -2.62 -2.84
C GLN A 230 15.29 -3.35 -3.60
N ARG A 231 15.84 -4.43 -3.02
CA ARG A 231 16.83 -5.26 -3.70
C ARG A 231 16.30 -5.85 -5.01
N LEU A 232 15.03 -6.25 -5.08
CA LEU A 232 14.41 -6.74 -6.31
C LEU A 232 14.26 -5.62 -7.36
N ALA A 233 13.86 -4.42 -6.93
CA ALA A 233 13.70 -3.26 -7.81
C ALA A 233 15.04 -2.72 -8.34
N ASP A 234 16.10 -2.77 -7.53
CA ASP A 234 17.45 -2.34 -7.87
C ASP A 234 18.13 -3.25 -8.90
N HIS A 235 17.59 -4.45 -9.14
CA HIS A 235 18.11 -5.39 -10.12
C HIS A 235 18.15 -4.75 -11.53
N PRO A 236 19.23 -4.91 -12.32
CA PRO A 236 19.37 -4.26 -13.63
C PRO A 236 18.24 -4.58 -14.63
N VAL A 237 17.67 -5.78 -14.50
CA VAL A 237 16.63 -6.34 -15.39
C VAL A 237 15.24 -6.36 -14.71
N SER A 238 15.03 -5.52 -13.68
CA SER A 238 13.83 -5.56 -12.82
C SER A 238 12.49 -5.34 -13.54
N LYS A 239 12.49 -4.75 -14.75
CA LYS A 239 11.27 -4.53 -15.54
C LYS A 239 10.51 -5.81 -15.87
N HIS A 240 11.18 -6.97 -15.97
CA HIS A 240 10.50 -8.25 -16.19
C HIS A 240 9.57 -8.67 -15.04
N VAL A 241 9.81 -8.14 -13.83
CA VAL A 241 9.05 -8.44 -12.61
C VAL A 241 8.24 -7.21 -12.16
N GLU A 242 8.10 -6.20 -13.03
CA GLU A 242 7.27 -5.03 -12.80
C GLU A 242 5.86 -5.31 -12.27
N PRO A 243 5.05 -6.24 -12.83
CA PRO A 243 3.70 -6.48 -12.33
C PRO A 243 3.68 -6.93 -10.87
N PHE A 244 4.67 -7.73 -10.45
CA PHE A 244 4.78 -8.19 -9.07
C PHE A 244 5.22 -7.07 -8.12
N ILE A 245 6.14 -6.19 -8.56
CA ILE A 245 6.57 -5.05 -7.76
C ILE A 245 5.41 -4.06 -7.56
N MET A 246 4.65 -3.79 -8.63
CA MET A 246 3.57 -2.81 -8.62
C MET A 246 2.35 -3.25 -7.79
N GLU A 247 2.15 -4.55 -7.56
CA GLU A 247 1.14 -5.07 -6.62
C GLU A 247 1.32 -4.51 -5.20
N TYR A 248 2.57 -4.28 -4.79
CA TYR A 248 2.93 -3.79 -3.46
C TYR A 248 3.32 -2.31 -3.43
N ARG A 249 2.94 -1.54 -4.46
CA ARG A 249 3.14 -0.08 -4.52
C ARG A 249 1.83 0.65 -4.69
N LYS A 250 1.80 1.88 -4.20
CA LYS A 250 0.70 2.83 -4.36
C LYS A 250 1.12 3.95 -5.29
N SER A 251 0.35 4.20 -6.34
CA SER A 251 0.55 5.37 -7.19
C SER A 251 0.33 6.65 -6.39
N LEU A 252 1.28 7.58 -6.50
CA LEU A 252 1.18 8.91 -5.92
C LEU A 252 0.37 9.79 -6.86
N THR A 253 -0.73 10.33 -6.36
CA THR A 253 -1.45 11.40 -7.03
C THR A 253 -0.60 12.66 -6.93
N LYS A 254 -0.07 13.13 -8.06
CA LYS A 254 0.55 14.46 -8.14
C LYS A 254 -0.57 15.48 -7.94
N THR A 255 -0.62 16.11 -6.78
CA THR A 255 -1.33 17.39 -6.62
C THR A 255 -0.54 18.42 -7.41
N ASN A 256 -0.82 18.50 -8.71
CA ASN A 256 -0.47 19.71 -9.43
C ASN A 256 -1.32 20.81 -8.81
N GLU A 257 -0.69 21.76 -8.13
CA GLU A 257 -1.30 23.05 -7.83
C GLU A 257 -1.51 23.75 -9.16
N ASN A 258 -2.52 23.32 -9.91
CA ASN A 258 -3.05 24.10 -11.00
C ASN A 258 -3.70 25.31 -10.33
N ILE A 259 -2.90 26.36 -10.14
CA ILE A 259 -3.42 27.67 -9.79
C ILE A 259 -4.33 28.05 -10.96
N GLU A 260 -5.64 27.93 -10.76
CA GLU A 260 -6.62 28.38 -11.73
C GLU A 260 -6.53 29.91 -11.81
N LEU A 261 -5.70 30.39 -12.74
CA LEU A 261 -5.53 31.82 -12.96
C LEU A 261 -6.87 32.41 -13.41
N PRO A 262 -7.38 33.45 -12.72
CA PRO A 262 -8.65 34.07 -13.11
C PRO A 262 -8.51 34.66 -14.50
N LYS A 263 -9.52 34.42 -15.35
CA LYS A 263 -9.54 34.97 -16.70
C LYS A 263 -9.75 36.49 -16.64
N PRO A 264 -8.96 37.30 -17.37
CA PRO A 264 -9.15 38.75 -17.41
C PRO A 264 -10.50 39.09 -18.07
N GLN A 265 -11.22 40.02 -17.46
CA GLN A 265 -12.44 40.64 -17.98
C GLN A 265 -12.09 41.96 -18.67
N TYR A 266 -13.00 42.52 -19.47
CA TYR A 266 -12.80 43.81 -20.14
C TYR A 266 -13.84 44.81 -19.67
N ASP A 267 -13.41 46.04 -19.37
CA ASP A 267 -14.29 47.14 -19.01
C ASP A 267 -14.91 47.80 -20.26
N ASN A 268 -15.82 48.76 -20.06
CA ASN A 268 -16.47 49.50 -21.16
C ASN A 268 -15.46 50.23 -22.09
N ASP A 269 -14.31 50.62 -21.53
CA ASP A 269 -13.19 51.23 -22.26
C ASP A 269 -12.21 50.21 -22.87
N ASN A 270 -12.62 48.93 -22.95
CA ASN A 270 -11.84 47.80 -23.44
C ASN A 270 -10.50 47.59 -22.71
N ARG A 271 -10.43 47.95 -21.43
CA ARG A 271 -9.25 47.71 -20.59
C ARG A 271 -9.37 46.36 -19.89
N PRO A 272 -8.33 45.49 -19.96
CA PRO A 272 -8.37 44.23 -19.25
C PRO A 272 -8.29 44.49 -17.74
N PHE A 273 -9.10 43.81 -16.94
CA PHE A 273 -9.02 43.82 -15.50
C PHE A 273 -9.29 42.43 -14.93
N VAL A 274 -8.73 42.16 -13.76
CA VAL A 274 -8.98 40.95 -12.98
C VAL A 274 -9.64 41.38 -11.68
N LEU A 275 -10.80 40.79 -11.39
CA LEU A 275 -11.47 40.98 -10.12
C LEU A 275 -11.27 39.76 -9.24
N ILE A 276 -10.69 39.97 -8.06
CA ILE A 276 -10.55 38.95 -7.02
C ILE A 276 -11.44 39.36 -5.86
N GLU A 277 -12.54 38.63 -5.68
CA GLU A 277 -13.60 39.00 -4.71
C GLU A 277 -13.25 38.66 -3.26
N LYS A 278 -12.45 37.63 -3.02
CA LYS A 278 -12.21 37.09 -1.67
C LYS A 278 -10.72 36.97 -1.36
N CYS A 279 -10.09 38.11 -1.06
CA CYS A 279 -8.77 38.14 -0.44
C CYS A 279 -8.94 38.23 1.08
N GLN A 280 -8.58 37.19 1.82
CA GLN A 280 -8.73 37.16 3.27
C GLN A 280 -7.36 37.12 3.98
N ARG A 281 -7.17 38.02 4.95
CA ARG A 281 -6.07 37.95 5.90
C ARG A 281 -6.62 38.10 7.31
N LYS A 282 -6.45 37.06 8.13
CA LYS A 282 -7.08 36.98 9.47
C LYS A 282 -8.60 37.19 9.36
N SER A 283 -9.14 38.21 10.04
CA SER A 283 -10.57 38.59 9.99
C SER A 283 -10.90 39.61 8.90
N SER A 284 -9.90 40.20 8.23
CA SER A 284 -10.10 41.21 7.19
C SER A 284 -10.34 40.52 5.85
N ILE A 285 -11.41 40.94 5.17
CA ILE A 285 -11.79 40.48 3.84
C ILE A 285 -11.77 41.69 2.92
N GLY A 286 -11.08 41.55 1.79
CA GLY A 286 -10.95 42.59 0.78
C GLY A 286 -11.28 42.06 -0.62
N GLN A 287 -11.80 42.96 -1.44
CA GLN A 287 -12.01 42.78 -2.87
C GLN A 287 -10.98 43.65 -3.60
N VAL A 288 -10.25 43.06 -4.56
CA VAL A 288 -9.22 43.76 -5.32
C VAL A 288 -9.54 43.67 -6.81
N LYS A 289 -9.67 44.83 -7.46
CA LYS A 289 -9.75 44.95 -8.92
C LYS A 289 -8.39 45.43 -9.43
N VAL A 290 -7.66 44.57 -10.12
CA VAL A 290 -6.39 44.92 -10.78
C VAL A 290 -6.70 45.26 -12.23
N ILE A 291 -6.37 46.47 -12.66
CA ILE A 291 -6.63 46.95 -14.01
C ILE A 291 -5.30 46.94 -14.78
N GLY A 292 -5.30 46.38 -15.99
CA GLY A 292 -4.15 46.40 -16.90
C GLY A 292 -3.94 47.78 -17.51
N ASN A 293 -2.68 48.11 -17.80
CA ASN A 293 -2.24 49.41 -18.35
C ASN A 293 -2.58 50.61 -17.45
N GLY A 294 -2.33 50.50 -16.14
CA GLY A 294 -2.52 51.58 -15.16
C GLY A 294 -1.29 52.46 -14.94
N SER A 295 -1.48 53.64 -14.32
CA SER A 295 -0.42 54.59 -13.95
C SER A 295 0.19 54.35 -12.56
N GLY A 296 -0.13 53.22 -11.92
CA GLY A 296 0.28 52.91 -10.54
C GLY A 296 -0.62 53.53 -9.46
N ASN A 297 -1.81 54.03 -9.82
CA ASN A 297 -2.74 54.60 -8.84
C ASN A 297 -3.43 53.48 -8.03
N ILE A 298 -3.39 53.59 -6.70
CA ILE A 298 -3.97 52.60 -5.77
C ILE A 298 -5.05 53.30 -4.95
N THR A 299 -6.28 52.80 -5.03
CA THR A 299 -7.41 53.33 -4.25
C THR A 299 -7.95 52.25 -3.31
N ILE A 300 -7.98 52.55 -2.01
CA ILE A 300 -8.48 51.66 -0.95
C ILE A 300 -9.74 52.28 -0.36
N ASN A 301 -10.90 51.63 -0.52
CA ASN A 301 -12.20 52.12 -0.04
C ASN A 301 -12.53 53.57 -0.45
N GLY A 302 -12.08 53.99 -1.63
CA GLY A 302 -12.26 55.35 -2.15
C GLY A 302 -11.25 56.39 -1.62
N GLN A 303 -10.30 55.99 -0.78
CA GLN A 303 -9.17 56.81 -0.33
C GLN A 303 -7.88 56.39 -1.03
N ASP A 304 -6.88 57.26 -1.04
CA ASP A 304 -5.55 56.96 -1.56
C ASP A 304 -4.78 56.02 -0.60
N ILE A 305 -3.55 55.63 -0.96
CA ILE A 305 -2.69 54.75 -0.17
C ILE A 305 -2.44 55.22 1.28
N THR A 306 -2.72 56.49 1.56
CA THR A 306 -2.73 57.09 2.91
C THR A 306 -3.77 56.47 3.86
N TYR A 307 -4.70 55.65 3.35
CA TYR A 307 -5.60 54.85 4.19
C TYR A 307 -4.83 54.04 5.25
N PHE A 308 -3.63 53.55 4.89
CA PHE A 308 -2.72 52.93 5.84
C PHE A 308 -1.77 53.97 6.45
N SER A 309 -1.98 54.29 7.73
CA SER A 309 -1.08 55.19 8.49
C SER A 309 0.33 54.63 8.57
N ASP A 310 0.43 53.33 8.84
CA ASP A 310 1.70 52.66 9.11
C ASP A 310 2.48 52.43 7.82
N MET A 311 3.79 52.69 7.87
CA MET A 311 4.68 52.52 6.73
C MET A 311 4.77 51.05 6.29
N TYR A 312 4.84 50.13 7.26
CA TYR A 312 4.91 48.69 7.01
C TYR A 312 3.73 48.14 6.20
N CYS A 313 2.53 48.69 6.41
CA CYS A 313 1.35 48.29 5.64
C CYS A 313 1.40 48.77 4.19
N ARG A 314 2.08 49.89 3.93
CA ARG A 314 2.28 50.42 2.58
C ARG A 314 3.37 49.66 1.83
N GLU A 315 4.43 49.24 2.52
CA GLU A 315 5.48 48.39 1.94
C GLU A 315 4.92 47.05 1.43
N GLN A 316 4.04 46.40 2.18
CA GLN A 316 3.40 45.15 1.76
C GLN A 316 2.60 45.25 0.46
N ILE A 317 2.13 46.44 0.10
CA ILE A 317 1.42 46.68 -1.16
C ILE A 317 2.43 46.86 -2.31
N ASN A 318 3.56 47.48 -2.01
CA ASN A 318 4.61 47.77 -2.99
C ASN A 318 5.49 46.56 -3.30
N ASP A 319 5.79 45.69 -2.33
CA ASP A 319 6.62 44.48 -2.51
C ASP A 319 6.04 43.49 -3.54
N VAL A 320 4.75 43.62 -3.88
CA VAL A 320 4.06 42.77 -4.85
C VAL A 320 4.16 43.31 -6.30
N ILE A 321 4.68 44.54 -6.47
CA ILE A 321 4.69 45.27 -7.75
C ILE A 321 6.03 45.12 -8.51
N GLU A 322 7.11 44.64 -7.85
CA GLU A 322 8.38 44.27 -8.50
C GLU A 322 8.36 42.86 -9.11
#